data_AF-A0A536H509-F1
#
_entry.id   AF-A0A536H509-F1
#
_cell.length_a   1.000
_cell.length_b   1.000
_cell.length_c   1.000
_cell.angle_alpha   90.00
_cell.angle_beta   90.00
_cell.angle_gamma   90.00
#
_symmetry.space_group_name_H-M   'P 1'
#
loop_
_entity.id
_entity.type
_entity.pdbx_description
1 polymer ?
#
loop_
_entity_poly.entity_id
_entity_poly.type
_entity_poly.pdbx_seq_one_letter_code
_entity_poly.pdbx_strand_id
1 'polypeptide(L)'
;QDRIGQPLENMSRGMQQKVAIARAFLTAPIVLLLDEPTTGLDPRSKIDVQTFVRQLREDHDATILITTHDMDEAEALCDRVAIIDQGRIVAMGEVDELKRAAAERMERTTPVTMNEVFMHYTAAHLITDADIERYGSWEKAFEALEAQKEDEG
;
A
#
# COMPACT_ATOMS: atom_id res chain seq x y z
N GLN A 1 -18.06 26.32 -4.44
CA GLN A 1 -18.78 26.48 -5.71
C GLN A 1 -19.48 25.18 -6.00
N ASP A 2 -20.77 25.26 -6.32
CA ASP A 2 -21.57 24.10 -6.70
C ASP A 2 -21.04 23.53 -8.05
N ARG A 3 -20.66 22.26 -8.06
CA ARG A 3 -20.10 21.56 -9.24
C ARG A 3 -21.07 20.52 -9.80
N ILE A 4 -22.30 20.48 -9.28
CA ILE A 4 -23.37 19.62 -9.76
C ILE A 4 -23.68 20.01 -11.21
N GLY A 5 -23.33 19.15 -12.16
CA GLY A 5 -23.52 19.36 -13.60
C GLY A 5 -22.25 19.62 -14.41
N GLN A 6 -21.07 19.73 -13.78
CA GLN A 6 -19.81 19.83 -14.52
C GLN A 6 -19.45 18.49 -15.18
N PRO A 7 -19.02 18.46 -16.47
CA PRO A 7 -18.53 17.24 -17.11
C PRO A 7 -17.34 16.65 -16.35
N LEU A 8 -17.26 15.32 -16.30
CA LEU A 8 -16.22 14.60 -15.57
C LEU A 8 -14.82 14.96 -16.10
N GLU A 9 -14.66 15.14 -17.42
CA GLU A 9 -13.38 15.53 -18.04
C GLU A 9 -12.82 16.87 -17.53
N ASN A 10 -13.67 17.74 -16.99
CA ASN A 10 -13.28 19.06 -16.48
C ASN A 10 -12.97 19.05 -14.97
N MET A 11 -13.05 17.89 -14.31
CA MET A 11 -12.70 17.70 -12.91
C MET A 11 -11.24 17.26 -12.77
N SER A 12 -10.61 17.53 -11.62
CA SER A 12 -9.28 16.97 -11.33
C SER A 12 -9.36 15.45 -11.23
N ARG A 13 -8.26 14.73 -11.49
CA ARG A 13 -8.22 13.27 -11.38
C ARG A 13 -8.71 12.77 -10.01
N GLY A 14 -8.29 13.42 -8.92
CA GLY A 14 -8.76 13.08 -7.57
C GLY A 14 -10.26 13.26 -7.38
N MET A 15 -10.88 14.25 -8.02
CA MET A 15 -12.34 14.38 -8.01
C MET A 15 -13.04 13.33 -8.86
N GLN A 16 -12.52 13.05 -10.06
CA GLN A 16 -13.06 12.01 -10.93
C GLN A 16 -13.07 10.67 -10.18
N GLN A 17 -12.00 10.39 -9.44
CA GLN A 17 -11.87 9.21 -8.60
C GLN A 17 -12.91 9.19 -7.47
N LYS A 18 -13.08 10.29 -6.72
CA LYS A 18 -14.12 10.39 -5.68
C LYS A 18 -15.52 10.16 -6.25
N VAL A 19 -15.83 10.71 -7.42
CA VAL A 19 -17.11 10.48 -8.11
C VAL A 19 -17.27 9.01 -8.49
N ALA A 20 -16.23 8.36 -9.01
CA ALA A 20 -16.25 6.94 -9.36
C ALA A 20 -16.49 6.05 -8.14
N ILE A 21 -15.81 6.33 -7.03
CA ILE A 21 -15.98 5.60 -5.75
C ILE A 21 -17.38 5.83 -5.18
N ALA A 22 -17.84 7.08 -5.08
CA ALA A 22 -19.22 7.40 -4.64
C ALA A 22 -20.27 6.65 -5.45
N ARG A 23 -20.11 6.62 -6.78
CA ARG A 23 -21.03 5.90 -7.67
C ARG A 23 -21.08 4.40 -7.36
N ALA A 24 -19.96 3.78 -7.02
CA ALA A 24 -19.93 2.37 -6.64
C ALA A 24 -20.75 2.11 -5.36
N PHE A 25 -20.69 3.02 -4.38
CA PHE A 25 -21.47 2.96 -3.14
C PHE A 25 -22.97 3.18 -3.31
N LEU A 26 -23.44 3.81 -4.40
CA LEU A 26 -24.87 4.01 -4.65
C LEU A 26 -25.67 2.70 -4.73
N THR A 27 -24.98 1.58 -4.96
CA THR A 27 -25.58 0.24 -4.99
C THR A 27 -25.64 -0.43 -3.61
N ALA A 28 -25.21 0.25 -2.55
CA ALA A 28 -25.05 -0.29 -1.20
C ALA A 28 -24.32 -1.65 -1.20
N PRO A 29 -23.09 -1.73 -1.73
CA PRO A 29 -22.38 -2.99 -1.87
C PRO A 29 -21.96 -3.54 -0.49
N ILE A 30 -22.07 -4.86 -0.32
CA ILE A 30 -21.48 -5.55 0.84
C ILE A 30 -19.95 -5.61 0.77
N VAL A 31 -19.40 -5.61 -0.46
CA VAL A 31 -17.96 -5.62 -0.75
C VAL A 31 -17.66 -4.66 -1.90
N LEU A 32 -16.71 -3.77 -1.70
CA LEU A 32 -16.18 -2.87 -2.72
C LEU A 32 -14.73 -3.22 -3.04
N LEU A 33 -14.42 -3.38 -4.33
CA LEU A 33 -13.07 -3.61 -4.82
C LEU A 33 -12.53 -2.30 -5.39
N LEU A 34 -11.38 -1.86 -4.91
CA LEU A 34 -10.68 -0.67 -5.38
C LEU A 34 -9.31 -1.08 -5.90
N ASP A 35 -9.11 -0.93 -7.21
CA ASP A 35 -7.83 -1.21 -7.85
C ASP A 35 -7.01 0.06 -8.00
N GLU A 36 -5.91 0.15 -7.24
CA GLU A 36 -4.95 1.25 -7.29
C GLU A 36 -5.61 2.65 -7.16
N PRO A 37 -6.46 2.87 -6.14
CA PRO A 37 -7.43 3.97 -6.15
C PRO A 37 -6.80 5.37 -6.11
N THR A 38 -5.54 5.50 -5.70
CA THR A 38 -4.84 6.79 -5.66
C THR A 38 -3.67 6.90 -6.63
N THR A 39 -3.51 5.92 -7.52
CA THR A 39 -2.40 5.90 -8.48
C THR A 39 -2.47 7.07 -9.46
N GLY A 40 -1.33 7.72 -9.66
CA GLY A 40 -1.19 8.89 -10.52
C GLY A 40 -1.79 10.19 -9.96
N LEU A 41 -2.29 10.21 -8.72
CA LEU A 41 -2.73 11.43 -8.05
C LEU A 41 -1.55 12.18 -7.40
N ASP A 42 -1.64 13.51 -7.35
CA ASP A 42 -0.71 14.31 -6.55
C ASP A 42 -0.92 14.05 -5.04
N PRO A 43 0.08 14.35 -4.18
CA PRO A 43 0.03 14.00 -2.75
C PRO A 43 -1.23 14.52 -2.04
N ARG A 44 -1.69 15.72 -2.39
CA ARG A 44 -2.90 16.29 -1.77
C ARG A 44 -4.15 15.55 -2.23
N SER A 45 -4.27 15.27 -3.53
CA SER A 45 -5.38 14.48 -4.06
C SER A 45 -5.42 13.05 -3.52
N LYS A 46 -4.25 12.42 -3.27
CA LYS A 46 -4.19 11.10 -2.60
C LYS A 46 -4.85 11.14 -1.23
N ILE A 47 -4.44 12.08 -0.38
CA ILE A 47 -4.99 12.26 0.98
C ILE A 47 -6.51 12.51 0.93
N ASP A 48 -6.96 13.36 0.00
CA ASP A 48 -8.38 13.66 -0.19
C ASP A 48 -9.19 12.41 -0.55
N VAL A 49 -8.66 11.54 -1.41
CA VAL A 49 -9.33 10.28 -1.79
C VAL A 49 -9.29 9.27 -0.64
N GLN A 50 -8.16 9.14 0.05
CA GLN A 50 -8.03 8.24 1.20
C GLN A 50 -9.02 8.62 2.32
N THR A 51 -9.12 9.91 2.64
CA THR A 51 -10.09 10.42 3.63
C THR A 51 -11.52 10.09 3.22
N PHE A 52 -11.82 10.24 1.93
CA PHE A 52 -13.14 9.92 1.39
C PHE A 52 -13.47 8.42 1.47
N VAL A 53 -12.51 7.54 1.19
CA VAL A 53 -12.68 6.09 1.32
C VAL A 53 -12.94 5.69 2.78
N ARG A 54 -12.20 6.26 3.74
CA ARG A 54 -12.43 6.01 5.17
C ARG A 54 -13.84 6.41 5.59
N GLN A 55 -14.28 7.60 5.20
CA GLN A 55 -15.60 8.09 5.55
C GLN A 55 -16.71 7.20 4.97
N LEU A 56 -16.57 6.77 3.72
CA LEU A 56 -17.54 5.85 3.11
C LEU A 56 -17.59 4.48 3.79
N ARG A 57 -16.44 3.95 4.23
CA ARG A 57 -16.39 2.71 5.02
C ARG A 57 -17.19 2.86 6.33
N GLU A 58 -16.99 3.98 7.03
CA GLU A 58 -17.67 4.28 8.29
C GLU A 58 -19.18 4.46 8.11
N ASP A 59 -19.61 5.11 7.02
CA ASP A 59 -21.01 5.44 6.78
C ASP A 59 -21.85 4.25 6.23
N HIS A 60 -21.22 3.30 5.52
CA HIS A 60 -21.94 2.27 4.75
C HIS A 60 -21.78 0.82 5.23
N ASP A 61 -20.99 0.57 6.29
CA ASP A 61 -20.71 -0.77 6.84
C ASP A 61 -20.30 -1.79 5.75
N ALA A 62 -19.54 -1.33 4.76
CA ALA A 62 -19.10 -2.14 3.62
C ALA A 62 -17.66 -2.65 3.84
N THR A 63 -17.39 -3.88 3.40
CA THR A 63 -16.01 -4.37 3.32
C THR A 63 -15.33 -3.76 2.09
N ILE A 64 -14.15 -3.17 2.25
CA ILE A 64 -13.37 -2.62 1.14
C ILE A 64 -12.10 -3.45 0.97
N LEU A 65 -11.87 -3.96 -0.24
CA LEU A 65 -10.61 -4.58 -0.65
C LEU A 65 -9.86 -3.62 -1.58
N ILE A 66 -8.64 -3.28 -1.20
CA ILE A 66 -7.76 -2.38 -1.95
C ILE A 66 -6.57 -3.16 -2.46
N THR A 67 -6.25 -3.00 -3.75
CA THR A 67 -4.93 -3.33 -4.30
C THR A 67 -4.12 -2.05 -4.43
N THR A 68 -2.90 -2.07 -3.91
CA THR A 68 -1.99 -0.94 -3.98
C THR A 68 -0.55 -1.42 -3.92
N HIS A 69 0.33 -0.72 -4.62
CA HIS A 69 1.78 -0.83 -4.48
C HIS A 69 2.35 0.26 -3.54
N ASP A 70 1.51 1.15 -3.02
CA ASP A 70 1.88 2.22 -2.11
C ASP A 70 1.66 1.78 -0.65
N MET A 71 2.75 1.56 0.08
CA MET A 71 2.68 1.07 1.45
C MET A 71 2.15 2.10 2.44
N ASP A 72 2.27 3.40 2.13
CA ASP A 72 1.66 4.45 2.95
C ASP A 72 0.14 4.46 2.78
N GLU A 73 -0.36 4.16 1.56
CA GLU A 73 -1.79 3.95 1.32
C GLU A 73 -2.32 2.71 2.04
N ALA A 74 -1.60 1.58 1.95
CA ALA A 74 -1.97 0.35 2.63
C ALA A 74 -2.04 0.56 4.15
N GLU A 75 -1.02 1.20 4.73
CA GLU A 75 -0.98 1.55 6.15
C GLU A 75 -2.11 2.51 6.54
N ALA A 76 -2.41 3.48 5.67
CA ALA A 76 -3.49 4.41 5.93
C ALA A 76 -4.85 3.69 5.93
N LEU A 77 -5.20 2.98 4.86
CA LEU A 77 -6.59 2.58 4.62
C LEU A 77 -6.97 1.20 5.13
N CYS A 78 -6.01 0.29 5.32
CA CYS A 78 -6.31 -1.12 5.57
C CYS A 78 -6.17 -1.49 7.04
N ASP A 79 -7.18 -2.18 7.59
CA ASP A 79 -7.05 -2.81 8.92
C ASP A 79 -6.09 -4.02 8.85
N ARG A 80 -6.13 -4.74 7.71
CA ARG A 80 -5.32 -5.93 7.44
C ARG A 80 -4.69 -5.83 6.06
N VAL A 81 -3.44 -6.25 5.95
CA VAL A 81 -2.68 -6.24 4.70
C VAL A 81 -2.25 -7.66 4.37
N ALA A 82 -2.37 -8.05 3.10
CA ALA A 82 -1.76 -9.24 2.55
C ALA A 82 -0.68 -8.83 1.55
N ILE A 83 0.55 -9.27 1.80
CA ILE A 83 1.69 -9.05 0.90
C ILE A 83 1.78 -10.23 -0.05
N ILE A 84 1.77 -9.94 -1.35
CA ILE A 84 1.84 -10.94 -2.41
C ILE A 84 3.18 -10.82 -3.13
N ASP A 85 3.87 -11.94 -3.25
CA ASP A 85 5.09 -12.07 -4.07
C ASP A 85 5.03 -13.38 -4.88
N GLN A 86 5.44 -13.32 -6.14
CA GLN A 86 5.39 -14.45 -7.09
C GLN A 86 4.05 -15.21 -7.09
N GLY A 87 2.93 -14.48 -6.98
CA GLY A 87 1.58 -15.04 -6.98
C GLY A 87 1.19 -15.78 -5.70
N ARG A 88 1.95 -15.62 -4.60
CA ARG A 88 1.67 -16.23 -3.29
C ARG A 88 1.59 -15.16 -2.22
N ILE A 89 0.72 -15.37 -1.24
CA ILE A 89 0.68 -14.53 -0.03
C ILE A 89 1.89 -14.94 0.83
N VAL A 90 2.83 -14.02 0.99
CA VAL A 90 4.06 -14.24 1.78
C VAL A 90 3.91 -13.74 3.22
N ALA A 91 3.00 -12.79 3.45
CA ALA A 91 2.61 -12.35 4.78
C ALA A 91 1.17 -11.81 4.77
N MET A 92 0.46 -11.97 5.90
CA MET A 92 -0.86 -11.39 6.09
C MET A 92 -1.14 -11.19 7.56
N GLY A 93 -1.69 -10.03 7.93
CA GLY A 93 -2.00 -9.70 9.32
C GLY A 93 -2.54 -8.28 9.44
N GLU A 94 -2.81 -7.85 10.67
CA GLU A 94 -3.01 -6.42 10.92
C GLU A 94 -1.71 -5.65 10.65
N VAL A 95 -1.82 -4.38 10.25
CA VAL A 95 -0.66 -3.53 9.94
C VAL A 95 0.35 -3.54 11.09
N ASP A 96 -0.13 -3.34 12.33
CA ASP A 96 0.73 -3.31 13.51
C ASP A 96 1.35 -4.68 13.84
N GLU A 97 0.65 -5.77 13.56
CA GLU A 97 1.18 -7.12 13.74
C GLU A 97 2.30 -7.42 12.76
N LEU A 98 2.11 -7.04 11.48
CA LEU A 98 3.12 -7.21 10.45
C LEU A 98 4.39 -6.40 10.77
N LYS A 99 4.23 -5.16 11.24
CA LYS A 99 5.34 -4.32 11.69
C LYS A 99 6.10 -4.95 12.86
N ARG A 100 5.40 -5.39 13.92
CA ARG A 100 6.06 -6.06 15.05
C ARG A 100 6.80 -7.33 14.61
N ALA A 101 6.17 -8.17 13.82
CA ALA A 101 6.74 -9.42 13.34
C ALA A 101 7.98 -9.23 12.45
N ALA A 102 8.02 -8.15 11.66
CA ALA A 102 9.20 -7.77 10.87
C ALA A 102 10.30 -7.19 11.77
N ALA A 103 9.97 -6.29 12.70
CA ALA A 103 10.93 -5.70 13.63
C ALA A 103 11.64 -6.77 14.47
N GLU A 104 10.91 -7.77 14.98
CA GLU A 104 11.49 -8.90 15.73
C GLU A 104 12.46 -9.72 14.87
N ARG A 105 12.09 -10.03 13.62
CA ARG A 105 12.96 -10.78 12.68
C ARG A 105 14.21 -10.00 12.26
N MET A 106 14.13 -8.68 12.24
CA MET A 106 15.25 -7.79 11.95
C MET A 106 16.06 -7.43 13.21
N GLU A 107 15.71 -7.96 14.39
CA GLU A 107 16.32 -7.60 15.68
C GLU A 107 16.31 -6.09 15.96
N ARG A 108 15.26 -5.40 15.50
CA ARG A 108 15.14 -3.95 15.60
C ARG A 108 14.45 -3.48 16.86
N THR A 109 15.02 -2.44 17.46
CA THR A 109 14.46 -1.74 18.62
C THR A 109 13.64 -0.50 18.24
N THR A 110 13.76 -0.04 17.00
CA THR A 110 13.06 1.13 16.46
C THR A 110 11.85 0.73 15.61
N PRO A 111 10.77 1.55 15.57
CA PRO A 111 9.57 1.26 14.77
C PRO A 111 9.89 1.06 13.28
N VAL A 112 9.37 0.00 12.69
CA VAL A 112 9.49 -0.29 11.25
C VAL A 112 8.31 0.28 10.47
N THR A 113 8.58 0.70 9.24
CA THR A 113 7.59 1.17 8.26
C THR A 113 6.98 0.00 7.48
N MET A 114 5.83 0.21 6.85
CA MET A 114 5.27 -0.82 5.96
C MET A 114 6.13 -1.10 4.73
N ASN A 115 6.92 -0.13 4.26
CA ASN A 115 7.92 -0.37 3.21
C ASN A 115 8.97 -1.40 3.67
N GLU A 116 9.53 -1.23 4.86
CA GLU A 116 10.50 -2.20 5.40
C GLU A 116 9.90 -3.59 5.60
N VAL A 117 8.63 -3.65 6.05
CA VAL A 117 7.86 -4.91 6.13
C VAL A 117 7.74 -5.55 4.75
N PHE A 118 7.31 -4.78 3.74
CA PHE A 118 7.17 -5.27 2.37
C PHE A 118 8.50 -5.80 1.83
N MET A 119 9.58 -5.03 2.00
CA MET A 119 10.91 -5.43 1.56
C MET A 119 11.37 -6.72 2.25
N HIS A 120 11.14 -6.85 3.55
CA HIS A 120 11.47 -8.06 4.28
C HIS A 120 10.81 -9.31 3.69
N TYR A 121 9.50 -9.24 3.42
CA TYR A 121 8.76 -10.41 2.96
C TYR A 121 8.91 -10.70 1.46
N THR A 122 9.26 -9.71 0.65
CA THR A 122 9.39 -9.88 -0.82
C THR A 122 10.85 -10.03 -1.26
N ALA A 123 11.83 -9.46 -0.56
CA ALA A 123 13.24 -9.54 -0.94
C ALA A 123 14.06 -10.54 -0.13
N ALA A 124 13.52 -11.15 0.94
CA ALA A 124 14.26 -12.13 1.74
C ALA A 124 14.78 -13.33 0.94
N HIS A 125 14.11 -13.73 -0.15
CA HIS A 125 14.58 -14.81 -1.01
C HIS A 125 15.70 -14.40 -1.98
N LEU A 126 15.96 -13.10 -2.11
CA LEU A 126 16.98 -12.53 -3.00
C LEU A 126 18.32 -12.34 -2.29
N ILE A 127 18.34 -12.38 -0.96
CA ILE A 127 19.54 -12.21 -0.14
C ILE A 127 19.87 -13.53 0.53
N THR A 128 21.05 -14.07 0.22
CA THR A 128 21.54 -15.31 0.82
C THR A 128 22.35 -15.04 2.08
N ASP A 129 22.55 -16.07 2.92
CA ASP A 129 23.48 -15.98 4.07
C ASP A 129 24.90 -15.56 3.65
N ALA A 130 25.33 -15.97 2.45
CA ALA A 130 26.62 -15.58 1.87
C ALA A 130 26.67 -14.08 1.53
N ASP A 131 25.54 -13.49 1.12
CA ASP A 131 25.44 -12.04 0.91
C ASP A 131 25.49 -11.30 2.25
N ILE A 132 24.81 -11.81 3.27
CA ILE A 132 24.86 -11.24 4.63
C ILE A 132 26.30 -11.31 5.19
N GLU A 133 27.01 -12.43 5.02
CA GLU A 133 28.43 -12.53 5.41
C GLU A 133 29.32 -11.55 4.61
N ARG A 134 29.05 -11.40 3.31
CA ARG A 134 29.81 -10.50 2.43
C ARG A 134 29.63 -9.03 2.77
N TYR A 135 28.40 -8.61 3.05
CA TYR A 135 28.05 -7.20 3.27
C TYR A 135 27.96 -6.83 4.76
N GLY A 136 28.00 -7.81 5.65
CA GLY A 136 28.05 -7.66 7.10
C GLY A 136 26.69 -7.39 7.77
N SER A 137 25.64 -7.12 6.99
CA SER A 137 24.25 -7.11 7.46
C SER A 137 23.30 -7.34 6.30
N TRP A 138 22.05 -7.70 6.63
CA TRP A 138 20.99 -7.83 5.64
C TRP A 138 20.71 -6.50 4.94
N GLU A 139 20.72 -5.36 5.65
CA GLU A 139 20.46 -4.05 5.00
C GLU A 139 21.53 -3.73 3.97
N LYS A 140 22.81 -3.96 4.28
CA LYS A 140 23.90 -3.70 3.33
C LYS A 140 23.88 -4.65 2.14
N ALA A 141 23.47 -5.90 2.36
CA ALA A 141 23.27 -6.86 1.27
C ALA A 141 22.10 -6.42 0.37
N PHE A 142 21.03 -5.91 0.96
CA PHE A 142 19.87 -5.38 0.25
C PHE A 142 20.21 -4.12 -0.55
N GLU A 143 20.84 -3.12 0.06
CA GLU A 143 21.30 -1.90 -0.62
C GLU A 143 22.23 -2.22 -1.81
N ALA A 144 23.12 -3.20 -1.65
CA ALA A 144 24.00 -3.64 -2.72
C ALA A 144 23.25 -4.36 -3.85
N LEU A 145 22.14 -5.03 -3.55
CA LEU A 145 21.29 -5.70 -4.54
C LEU A 145 20.43 -4.69 -5.30
N GLU A 146 19.94 -3.64 -4.65
CA GLU A 146 19.22 -2.55 -5.31
C GLU A 146 20.14 -1.75 -6.24
N ALA A 147 21.34 -1.40 -5.80
CA ALA A 147 22.31 -0.68 -6.63
C ALA A 147 22.66 -1.44 -7.92
N GLN A 148 22.67 -2.77 -7.89
CA GLN A 148 22.90 -3.60 -9.07
C GLN A 148 21.72 -3.60 -10.05
N LYS A 149 20.48 -3.47 -9.55
CA LYS A 149 19.28 -3.39 -10.41
C LYS A 149 19.15 -2.05 -11.11
N GLU A 150 19.65 -0.96 -10.52
CA GLU A 150 19.65 0.37 -11.13
C GLU A 150 20.68 0.49 -12.28
N ASP A 151 21.80 -0.23 -12.20
CA ASP A 151 22.82 -0.27 -13.27
C ASP A 151 22.43 -1.16 -14.47
N GLU A 152 21.42 -2.03 -14.31
CA GLU A 152 20.91 -2.92 -15.36
C GLU A 152 19.70 -2.37 -16.14
N GLY A 153 19.20 -1.18 -15.79
CA GLY A 153 18.04 -0.49 -16.42
C GLY A 153 18.43 0.68 -17.32
#